data_AF-A0A7D5MSF3-F1
#
_entry.id   AF-A0A7D5MSF3-F1
#
_cell.length_a   1.000
_cell.length_b   1.000
_cell.length_c   1.000
_cell.angle_alpha   90.00
_cell.angle_beta   90.00
_cell.angle_gamma   90.00
#
_symmetry.space_group_name_H-M   'P 1'
#
loop_
_entity.id
_entity.type
_entity.pdbx_description
1 polymer ?
#
loop_
_entity_poly.entity_id
_entity_poly.type
_entity_poly.pdbx_seq_one_letter_code
_entity_poly.pdbx_strand_id
1 'polypeptide(L)' 'MNKDLFEGKWHDFKGKVKEKWGKLTDNDLAQINGKRESLLGKIQTYYGYAKDKAEKELEHFEKSLKK' A
#
# COMPACT_ATOMS: atom_id res chain seq x y z
N MET A 1 -11.12 1.76 -12.90
CA MET A 1 -11.86 0.65 -12.25
C MET A 1 -10.83 -0.31 -11.66
N ASN A 2 -11.08 -0.85 -10.46
CA ASN A 2 -10.17 -1.55 -9.53
C ASN A 2 -9.60 -0.68 -8.40
N LYS A 3 -10.46 -0.24 -7.46
CA LYS A 3 -10.02 0.43 -6.22
C LYS A 3 -9.79 -0.53 -5.04
N ASP A 4 -10.13 -1.82 -5.20
CA ASP A 4 -10.24 -2.78 -4.10
C ASP A 4 -9.33 -4.02 -4.29
N LEU A 5 -8.20 -3.83 -4.99
CA LEU A 5 -7.25 -4.90 -5.38
C LEU A 5 -6.78 -5.78 -4.22
N PHE A 6 -6.88 -5.28 -2.99
CA PHE A 6 -6.37 -5.94 -1.81
C PHE A 6 -7.44 -6.45 -0.86
N GLU A 7 -8.72 -6.11 -1.01
CA GLU A 7 -9.70 -6.29 0.09
C GLU A 7 -9.84 -7.76 0.52
N GLY A 8 -9.94 -8.69 -0.43
CA GLY A 8 -10.08 -10.13 -0.14
C GLY A 8 -8.79 -10.84 0.32
N LYS A 9 -7.61 -10.23 0.13
CA LYS A 9 -6.29 -10.82 0.49
C LYS A 9 -5.44 -9.85 1.32
N TRP A 10 -6.06 -8.84 1.94
CA TRP A 10 -5.34 -7.76 2.62
C TRP A 10 -4.51 -8.31 3.77
N HIS A 11 -5.00 -9.35 4.44
CA HIS A 11 -4.29 -9.98 5.53
C HIS A 11 -2.94 -10.56 5.11
N ASP A 12 -2.85 -11.18 3.94
CA ASP A 12 -1.59 -11.67 3.38
C ASP A 12 -0.73 -10.52 2.84
N PHE A 13 -1.38 -9.54 2.21
CA PHE A 13 -0.67 -8.41 1.61
C PHE A 13 -0.08 -7.45 2.63
N LYS A 14 -0.71 -7.23 3.78
CA LYS A 14 -0.20 -6.31 4.82
C LYS A 14 1.22 -6.67 5.25
N GLY A 15 1.57 -7.96 5.28
CA GLY A 15 2.93 -8.42 5.58
C GLY A 15 3.92 -7.90 4.53
N LYS A 16 3.62 -8.13 3.25
CA LYS A 16 4.45 -7.63 2.13
C LYS A 16 4.49 -6.10 2.06
N VAL A 17 3.39 -5.42 2.39
CA VAL A 17 3.33 -3.95 2.50
C VAL A 17 4.26 -3.48 3.61
N LYS A 18 4.24 -4.12 4.79
CA LYS A 18 5.15 -3.81 5.90
C LYS A 18 6.61 -4.05 5.54
N GLU A 19 6.92 -5.13 4.83
CA GLU A 19 8.27 -5.41 4.35
C GLU A 19 8.75 -4.35 3.36
N LYS A 20 7.91 -3.95 2.39
CA LYS A 20 8.26 -2.93 1.39
C LYS A 20 8.34 -1.53 1.99
N TRP A 21 7.42 -1.22 2.90
CA TRP A 21 7.31 0.08 3.54
C TRP A 21 7.42 -0.06 5.06
N GLY A 22 8.61 -0.39 5.56
CA GLY A 22 8.86 -0.61 7.00
C GLY A 22 8.52 0.56 7.95
N LYS A 23 8.33 1.78 7.44
CA LYS A 23 7.80 2.91 8.21
C LYS A 23 6.30 2.83 8.52
N LEU A 24 5.54 2.04 7.76
CA LEU A 24 4.12 1.83 8.00
C LEU A 24 3.95 0.84 9.14
N THR A 25 3.19 1.22 10.17
CA THR A 25 2.92 0.35 11.33
C THR A 25 1.75 -0.58 11.05
N ASP A 26 1.63 -1.65 11.83
CA ASP A 26 0.49 -2.57 11.74
C ASP A 26 -0.86 -1.84 11.94
N ASN A 27 -0.87 -0.75 12.71
CA ASN A 27 -2.05 0.10 12.89
C ASN A 27 -2.39 0.89 11.61
N ASP A 28 -1.39 1.44 10.92
CA ASP A 28 -1.62 2.10 9.62
C ASP A 28 -2.16 1.12 8.58
N LEU A 29 -1.60 -0.09 8.55
CA LEU A 29 -2.04 -1.16 7.66
C LEU A 29 -3.47 -1.61 7.99
N ALA A 30 -3.82 -1.70 9.27
CA ALA A 30 -5.21 -1.96 9.68
C ALA A 30 -6.17 -0.86 9.19
N GLN A 31 -5.79 0.42 9.31
CA GLN A 31 -6.59 1.55 8.82
C GLN A 31 -6.73 1.59 7.29
N ILE A 32 -5.70 1.16 6.56
CA ILE A 32 -5.72 1.11 5.10
C ILE A 32 -6.79 0.14 4.61
N ASN A 33 -6.96 -1.01 5.30
CA ASN A 33 -7.97 -2.04 4.98
C ASN A 33 -8.00 -2.43 3.49
N GLY A 34 -6.84 -2.53 2.86
CA GLY A 34 -6.73 -2.86 1.44
C GLY A 34 -7.11 -1.76 0.45
N LYS A 35 -7.38 -0.54 0.93
CA LYS A 35 -7.69 0.60 0.07
C LYS A 35 -6.43 1.21 -0.51
N ARG A 36 -6.32 1.19 -1.84
CA ARG A 36 -5.19 1.78 -2.58
C ARG A 36 -4.95 3.25 -2.21
N GLU A 37 -6.02 4.05 -2.13
CA GLU A 37 -5.93 5.48 -1.83
C GLU A 37 -5.41 5.74 -0.40
N SER A 38 -5.84 4.93 0.57
CA SER A 38 -5.33 5.03 1.95
C SER A 38 -3.85 4.69 2.02
N LEU A 39 -3.41 3.63 1.32
CA LEU A 39 -1.99 3.25 1.28
C LEU A 39 -1.15 4.35 0.63
N LEU A 40 -1.62 4.90 -0.49
CA LEU A 40 -0.97 6.02 -1.17
C LEU A 40 -0.79 7.22 -0.23
N GLY A 41 -1.85 7.64 0.46
CA GLY A 41 -1.80 8.77 1.40
C GLY A 41 -0.82 8.53 2.55
N LYS A 42 -0.83 7.32 3.12
CA LYS A 42 0.12 6.93 4.17
C LYS A 42 1.56 6.95 3.67
N ILE A 43 1.84 6.42 2.47
CA ILE A 43 3.18 6.46 1.88
C ILE A 43 3.65 7.92 1.69
N GLN A 44 2.79 8.79 1.17
CA GLN A 44 3.11 10.21 1.02
C GLN A 44 3.45 10.85 2.36
N THR A 45 2.66 10.61 3.40
CA THR A 45 2.89 11.19 4.74
C THR A 45 4.15 10.65 5.41
N TYR A 46 4.36 9.32 5.43
CA TYR A 46 5.50 8.72 6.15
C TYR A 46 6.84 8.86 5.43
N TYR A 47 6.82 8.94 4.10
CA TYR A 47 8.04 9.02 3.29
C TYR A 47 8.26 10.40 2.65
N GLY A 48 7.30 11.32 2.76
CA GLY A 48 7.38 12.63 2.11
C GLY A 48 7.40 12.53 0.58
N TYR A 49 6.84 11.45 0.02
CA TYR A 49 6.89 11.21 -1.42
C TYR A 49 5.88 12.10 -2.15
N ALA A 50 6.31 12.66 -3.28
CA ALA A 50 5.40 13.27 -4.24
C ALA A 50 4.39 12.23 -4.73
N LYS A 51 3.20 12.69 -5.11
CA LYS A 51 2.10 11.83 -5.57
C LYS A 51 2.54 10.85 -6.66
N ASP A 52 3.24 11.32 -7.70
CA ASP A 52 3.78 10.48 -8.78
C ASP A 52 4.68 9.35 -8.27
N LYS A 53 5.59 9.66 -7.33
CA LYS A 53 6.51 8.68 -6.77
C LYS A 53 5.77 7.64 -5.91
N ALA A 54 4.83 8.10 -5.08
CA ALA A 54 4.01 7.20 -4.28
C ALA A 54 3.13 6.30 -5.16
N GLU A 55 2.57 6.84 -6.25
CA GLU A 55 1.77 6.06 -7.21
C GLU A 55 2.61 5.01 -7.93
N LYS A 56 3.81 5.36 -8.40
CA LYS A 56 4.74 4.40 -9.01
C LYS A 56 5.14 3.28 -8.06
N GLU A 57 5.43 3.61 -6.80
CA GLU A 57 5.78 2.61 -5.79
C GLU A 57 4.65 1.63 -5.51
N LEU A 58 3.42 2.15 -5.46
CA LEU A 58 2.20 1.39 -5.26
C LEU A 58 1.88 0.52 -6.48
N GLU A 59 1.97 1.05 -7.69
CA GLU A 59 1.82 0.30 -8.93
C GLU A 59 2.85 -0.82 -9.05
N HIS A 60 4.12 -0.54 -8.70
CA HIS A 60 5.17 -1.54 -8.71
C HIS A 60 4.88 -2.66 -7.71
N PHE A 61 4.36 -2.30 -6.53
CA PHE A 61 3.91 -3.28 -5.55
C PHE A 61 2.75 -4.13 -6.07
N GLU A 62 1.71 -3.51 -6.65
CA GLU A 62 0.58 -4.24 -7.24
C GLU A 62 1.00 -5.21 -8.34
N LYS A 63 1.94 -4.80 -9.19
CA LYS A 63 2.53 -5.68 -10.21
C LYS A 63 3.30 -6.85 -9.60
N SER A 64 4.00 -6.64 -8.49
CA SER A 64 4.72 -7.70 -7.77
C SER A 64 3.81 -8.76 -7.14
N LEU A 65 2.53 -8.43 -6.92
CA LEU A 65 1.54 -9.36 -6.36
C LEU A 65 0.78 -10.17 -7.40
N LYS A 66 0.79 -9.72 -8.66
CA LYS A 66 0.12 -10.40 -9.78
C LYS A 66 1.02 -11.43 -10.50
N LYS A 67 2.27 -11.58 -10.05
CA LYS A 67 3.24 -12.54 -10.58
C LYS A 67 3.21 -13.83 -9.76
#